data_AF-A0A971UJN9-F1
#
_entry.id   AF-A0A971UJN9-F1
#
_cell.length_a   1.000
_cell.length_b   1.000
_cell.length_c   1.000
_cell.angle_alpha   90.00
_cell.angle_beta   90.00
_cell.angle_gamma   90.00
#
_symmetry.space_group_name_H-M   'P 1'
#
loop_
_entity.id
_entity.type
_entity.pdbx_description
1 polymer ?
#
loop_
_entity_poly.entity_id
_entity_poly.type
_entity_poly.pdbx_seq_one_letter_code
_entity_poly.pdbx_strand_id
1 'polypeptide(L)' 'MLVLSRKDGEWIQIGDDIRVLVKGARVSLAIDAPREITIARGELLERERGLRKETRRVME' A
#
# COMPACT_ATOMS: atom_id res chain seq x y z
N MET A 1 8.04 12.24 3.13
CA MET A 1 8.14 11.29 2.00
C MET A 1 9.60 10.91 1.85
N LEU A 2 9.94 9.62 1.90
CA LEU A 2 11.29 9.08 1.69
C LEU A 2 11.31 8.34 0.35
N VAL A 3 12.32 8.56 -0.48
CA VAL A 3 12.43 7.98 -1.83
C VAL A 3 13.66 7.07 -1.88
N LEU A 4 13.45 5.79 -2.18
CA LEU A 4 14.49 4.78 -2.26
C LEU A 4 14.39 4.04 -3.60
N SER A 5 15.50 3.91 -4.32
CA SER A 5 15.56 3.11 -5.55
C SER A 5 16.08 1.71 -5.24
N ARG A 6 15.34 0.68 -5.63
CA ARG A 6 15.67 -0.74 -5.42
C ARG A 6 15.76 -1.49 -6.74
N LYS A 7 16.74 -2.40 -6.85
CA LYS A 7 16.84 -3.38 -7.94
C LYS A 7 15.99 -4.61 -7.63
N ASP A 8 15.76 -5.44 -8.64
CA ASP A 8 15.15 -6.76 -8.45
C ASP A 8 15.90 -7.56 -7.38
N GLY A 9 15.16 -8.17 -6.45
CA GLY A 9 15.72 -8.91 -5.32
C GLY A 9 16.11 -8.04 -4.12
N GLU A 10 16.17 -6.72 -4.24
CA GLU A 10 16.41 -5.83 -3.10
C GLU A 10 15.11 -5.53 -2.34
N TRP A 11 15.26 -5.19 -1.06
CA TRP A 11 14.12 -4.98 -0.16
C TRP A 11 14.30 -3.74 0.73
N ILE A 12 13.19 -3.32 1.33
CA ILE A 12 13.07 -2.19 2.26
C ILE A 12 12.46 -2.70 3.56
N GLN A 13 13.09 -2.36 4.69
CA GLN A 13 12.55 -2.57 6.04
C GLN A 13 11.73 -1.35 6.46
N ILE A 14 10.55 -1.56 7.06
CA ILE A 14 9.77 -0.51 7.71
C ILE A 14 9.48 -0.96 9.15
N GLY A 15 10.01 -0.22 10.14
CA GLY A 15 9.97 -0.67 11.54
C GLY A 15 10.68 -2.02 11.70
N ASP A 16 10.20 -2.87 12.61
CA ASP A 16 10.80 -4.17 12.87
C ASP A 16 10.06 -5.33 12.17
N ASP A 17 8.80 -5.12 11.77
CA ASP A 17 7.91 -6.20 11.35
C ASP A 17 7.49 -6.17 9.87
N ILE A 18 7.84 -5.13 9.12
CA ILE A 18 7.38 -4.98 7.73
C ILE A 18 8.56 -5.02 6.76
N ARG A 19 8.48 -5.92 5.77
CA ARG A 19 9.45 -6.06 4.69
C ARG A 19 8.79 -5.90 3.33
N VAL A 20 9.33 -5.02 2.49
CA VAL A 20 8.89 -4.80 1.12
C VAL A 20 9.98 -5.26 0.15
N LEU A 21 9.73 -6.29 -0.64
CA LEU A 21 10.65 -6.87 -1.60
C LEU A 21 10.25 -6.51 -3.03
N VAL A 22 11.21 -6.08 -3.85
CA VAL A 22 11.02 -5.86 -5.27
C VAL A 22 11.25 -7.16 -6.03
N LYS A 23 10.26 -7.57 -6.84
CA LYS A 23 10.32 -8.77 -7.68
C LYS A 23 10.01 -8.47 -9.14
N GLY A 24 10.80 -9.06 -10.03
CA GLY A 24 10.57 -9.12 -11.46
C GLY A 24 10.96 -7.85 -12.22
N ALA A 25 10.95 -7.95 -13.54
CA ALA A 25 11.25 -6.86 -14.47
C ALA A 25 10.14 -5.79 -14.54
N ARG A 26 8.92 -6.12 -14.11
CA ARG A 26 7.82 -5.18 -13.88
C ARG A 26 7.71 -4.99 -12.38
N VAL A 27 7.54 -3.74 -11.92
CA VAL A 27 7.53 -3.32 -10.51
C VAL A 27 6.49 -4.10 -9.70
N SER A 28 6.86 -5.29 -9.23
CA SER A 28 6.04 -6.12 -8.37
C SER A 28 6.59 -5.99 -6.96
N LEU A 29 5.72 -5.63 -6.03
CA LEU A 29 6.07 -5.48 -4.63
C LEU A 29 5.48 -6.66 -3.86
N ALA A 30 6.34 -7.45 -3.23
CA ALA A 30 5.93 -8.43 -2.23
C ALA A 30 6.05 -7.77 -0.86
N ILE A 31 4.96 -7.77 -0.09
CA ILE A 31 4.90 -7.14 1.23
C ILE A 31 4.66 -8.23 2.25
N ASP A 32 5.57 -8.35 3.20
CA ASP A 32 5.48 -9.20 4.38
C ASP A 32 5.23 -8.31 5.60
N ALA A 33 4.13 -8.56 6.32
CA ALA A 33 3.70 -7.78 7.47
C ALA A 33 2.82 -8.63 8.41
N PRO A 34 2.72 -8.28 9.70
CA PRO A 34 1.80 -8.92 10.62
C PRO A 34 0.34 -8.81 10.17
N ARG A 35 -0.50 -9.78 10.59
CA ARG A 35 -1.91 -9.87 10.17
C ARG A 35 -2.77 -8.70 10.62
N GLU A 36 -2.38 -8.01 11.70
CA GLU A 36 -3.08 -6.81 12.17
C GLU A 36 -2.87 -5.60 11.25
N ILE A 37 -1.83 -5.61 10.42
CA ILE A 37 -1.51 -4.51 9.50
C ILE A 37 -2.24 -4.74 8.18
N THR A 38 -3.19 -3.86 7.89
CA THR A 38 -3.94 -3.93 6.63
C THR A 38 -3.09 -3.45 5.46
N ILE A 39 -2.95 -4.29 4.45
CA ILE A 39 -2.30 -3.95 3.18
C ILE A 39 -3.40 -3.83 2.11
N ALA A 40 -3.52 -2.66 1.51
CA ALA A 40 -4.50 -2.40 0.46
C ALA A 40 -3.87 -1.58 -0.67
N ARG A 41 -4.44 -1.70 -1.87
CA ARG A 41 -4.05 -0.88 -3.01
C ARG A 41 -4.65 0.51 -2.87
N GLY A 42 -3.82 1.54 -3.05
CA GLY A 42 -4.21 2.94 -2.78
C GLY A 42 -5.43 3.38 -3.56
N GLU A 43 -5.53 2.99 -4.84
CA GLU A 43 -6.65 3.34 -5.71
C GLU A 43 -7.98 2.75 -5.24
N LEU A 44 -7.96 1.63 -4.51
CA LEU A 44 -9.17 1.04 -3.94
C LEU A 44 -9.63 1.81 -2.70
N LEU A 45 -8.70 2.27 -1.87
CA LEU A 45 -9.01 3.10 -0.70
C LEU A 45 -9.59 4.46 -1.11
N GLU A 46 -9.05 5.07 -2.17
CA GLU A 46 -9.55 6.35 -2.68
C GLU A 46 -10.98 6.26 -3.21
N ARG A 47 -11.31 5.17 -3.93
CA ARG A 47 -12.68 4.92 -4.43
C ARG A 47 -13.68 4.79 -3.28
N GLU A 48 -13.34 4.02 -2.24
CA GLU A 48 -14.23 3.84 -1.09
C GLU A 48 -14.45 5.15 -0.31
N ARG A 49 -13.41 5.97 -0.17
CA ARG A 49 -13.52 7.30 0.44
C ARG A 49 -14.38 8.26 -0.38
N GLY A 50 -14.35 8.18 -1.72
CA GLY A 50 -15.20 8.96 -2.61
C GLY A 50 -16.69 8.64 -2.44
N LEU A 51 -17.02 7.34 -2.44
CA LEU A 51 -18.40 6.85 -2.25
C LEU A 51 -19.02 7.29 -0.92
N ARG A 52 -18.26 7.17 0.19
CA ARG A 52 -18.73 7.59 1.52
C ARG A 52 -18.99 9.09 1.63
N LYS A 53 -18.27 9.93 0.88
CA LYS A 53 -18.49 11.39 0.86
C LYS A 53 -19.80 11.76 0.15
N GLU A 54 -20.17 11.01 -0.89
CA GLU A 54 -21.37 11.26 -1.68
C GLU A 54 -22.64 10.85 -0.92
N THR A 55 -22.64 9.68 -0.27
CA THR A 55 -23.79 9.23 0.54
C THR A 55 -24.10 10.16 1.71
N ARG A 56 -23.08 10.80 2.31
CA ARG A 56 -23.28 11.76 3.41
C ARG A 56 -23.93 13.06 2.95
N ARG A 57 -23.65 13.50 1.72
CA ARG A 57 -24.17 14.76 1.16
C ARG A 57 -25.63 14.68 0.73
N VAL A 58 -26.18 13.48 0.51
CA VAL A 58 -27.57 13.27 0.09
C VAL A 58 -28.55 13.23 1.29
N MET A 59 -28.03 13.14 2.52
CA MET A 59 -28.86 13.11 3.74
C MET A 59 -28.85 14.43 4.53
N GLU A 60 -28.33 15.51 3.95
CA GLU A 60 -28.48 16.90 4.43
C GLU A 60 -29.50 17.67 3.60
#